data_AF-A0A9R1BVD2-F1
#
_entry.id   AF-A0A9R1BVD2-F1
#
_cell.length_a   1.000
_cell.length_b   1.000
_cell.length_c   1.000
_cell.angle_alpha   90.00
_cell.angle_beta   90.00
_cell.angle_gamma   90.00
#
_symmetry.space_group_name_H-M   'P 1'
#
loop_
_entity.id
_entity.type
_entity.pdbx_description
1 polymer ?
#
loop_
_entity_poly.entity_id
_entity_poly.type
_entity_poly.pdbx_seq_one_letter_code
_entity_poly.pdbx_strand_id
1 'polypeptide(L)'
;MGNRVGGRRRRSPVDERYTAPQGLYPHPDIDLKKLRRLILEAKLAPCHPGADDPRPDLDECPICFLFYPSLNRSKCCAKGICTECFLQMKSPTSCRPTQYPTISLLVSSSYSS
;
A
#
# COMPACT_ATOMS: atom_id res chain seq x y z
N MET A 1 30.06 -23.72 23.07
CA MET A 1 30.10 -24.10 21.63
C MET A 1 28.73 -24.62 21.22
N GLY A 2 28.16 -24.15 20.12
CA GLY A 2 26.95 -24.74 19.54
C GLY A 2 25.93 -23.74 18.99
N ASN A 3 26.22 -23.13 17.85
CA ASN A 3 25.27 -22.37 17.04
C ASN A 3 24.04 -23.22 16.68
N ARG A 4 22.83 -22.67 16.85
CA ARG A 4 21.65 -23.09 16.08
C ARG A 4 21.29 -21.98 15.10
N VAL A 5 21.64 -22.28 13.86
CA VAL A 5 21.49 -21.48 12.65
C VAL A 5 20.02 -21.23 12.35
N GLY A 6 19.70 -19.95 12.08
CA GLY A 6 18.74 -19.58 11.05
C GLY A 6 17.28 -19.93 11.30
N GLY A 7 16.60 -19.11 12.12
CA GLY A 7 15.15 -18.94 11.96
C GLY A 7 14.87 -18.57 10.50
N ARG A 8 14.14 -19.42 9.77
CA ARG A 8 13.68 -19.18 8.40
C ARG A 8 12.94 -17.83 8.38
N ARG A 9 13.65 -16.75 8.06
CA ARG A 9 13.02 -15.58 7.46
C ARG A 9 12.42 -16.12 6.16
N ARG A 10 11.13 -16.46 6.17
CA ARG A 10 10.37 -16.67 4.93
C ARG A 10 10.62 -15.40 4.13
N ARG A 11 11.49 -15.46 3.12
CA ARG A 11 11.65 -14.36 2.17
C ARG A 11 10.25 -14.13 1.63
N SER A 12 9.74 -12.91 1.83
CA SER A 12 8.47 -12.53 1.23
C SER A 12 8.58 -12.80 -0.28
N PRO A 13 7.58 -13.42 -0.92
CA PRO A 13 7.63 -13.71 -2.36
C PRO A 13 7.55 -12.45 -3.23
N VAL A 14 7.43 -11.27 -2.60
CA VAL A 14 7.32 -9.99 -3.28
C VAL A 14 8.67 -9.59 -3.85
N ASP A 15 8.71 -9.36 -5.15
CA ASP A 15 9.88 -8.87 -5.87
C ASP A 15 10.27 -7.46 -5.38
N GLU A 16 11.58 -7.19 -5.32
CA GLU A 16 12.16 -5.94 -4.83
C GLU A 16 11.56 -4.71 -5.53
N ARG A 17 11.29 -4.83 -6.83
CA ARG A 17 10.73 -3.76 -7.68
C ARG A 17 9.35 -3.27 -7.23
N TYR A 18 8.59 -4.10 -6.52
CA TYR A 18 7.25 -3.74 -6.01
C TYR A 18 7.28 -3.25 -4.56
N THR A 19 8.46 -2.99 -4.00
CA THR A 19 8.61 -2.48 -2.62
C THR A 19 8.82 -0.96 -2.55
N ALA A 20 8.83 -0.29 -3.70
CA ALA A 20 8.95 1.16 -3.85
C ALA A 20 7.80 1.72 -4.71
N PRO A 21 7.43 3.02 -4.55
CA PRO A 21 6.43 3.67 -5.38
C PRO A 21 6.80 3.62 -6.87
N GLN A 22 5.78 3.59 -7.74
CA GLN A 22 5.93 3.50 -9.19
C GLN A 22 5.85 4.88 -9.88
N GLY A 23 5.56 5.93 -9.12
CA GLY A 23 5.58 7.31 -9.59
C GLY A 23 4.23 7.85 -10.03
N LEU A 24 3.11 7.22 -9.61
CA LEU A 24 1.77 7.76 -9.85
C LEU A 24 1.58 9.12 -9.16
N TYR A 25 2.23 9.32 -8.01
CA TYR A 25 2.26 10.59 -7.29
C TYR A 25 3.67 10.93 -6.79
N PRO A 26 4.00 12.22 -6.62
CA PRO A 26 5.20 12.63 -5.93
C PRO A 26 5.12 12.29 -4.43
N HIS A 27 6.17 11.68 -3.90
CA HIS A 27 6.24 11.20 -2.52
C HIS A 27 7.53 11.65 -1.82
N PRO A 28 7.77 12.97 -1.68
CA PRO A 28 9.05 13.48 -1.15
C PRO A 28 9.31 13.11 0.31
N ASP A 29 8.24 12.93 1.10
CA ASP A 29 8.33 12.75 2.56
C ASP A 29 8.23 11.29 3.01
N ILE A 30 8.26 10.32 2.08
CA ILE A 30 8.04 8.91 2.41
C ILE A 30 9.34 8.21 2.78
N ASP A 31 9.37 7.61 3.97
CA ASP A 31 10.45 6.70 4.38
C ASP A 31 10.34 5.37 3.62
N LEU A 32 11.12 5.25 2.54
CA LEU A 32 11.19 4.07 1.68
C LEU A 32 11.64 2.80 2.43
N LYS A 33 12.49 2.92 3.46
CA LYS A 33 12.93 1.75 4.25
C LYS A 33 11.77 1.21 5.07
N LYS A 34 11.01 2.09 5.70
CA LYS A 34 9.80 1.71 6.45
C LYS A 34 8.74 1.12 5.52
N LEU A 35 8.51 1.74 4.36
CA LEU A 35 7.58 1.24 3.35
C LEU A 35 7.93 -0.19 2.92
N ARG A 36 9.18 -0.41 2.49
CA ARG A 36 9.67 -1.72 2.09
C ARG A 36 9.51 -2.76 3.19
N ARG A 37 9.82 -2.40 4.44
CA ARG A 37 9.62 -3.31 5.59
C ARG A 37 8.15 -3.70 5.75
N LEU A 38 7.22 -2.75 5.66
CA LEU A 38 5.79 -3.03 5.79
C LEU A 38 5.28 -3.98 4.70
N ILE A 39 5.76 -3.82 3.45
CA ILE A 39 5.40 -4.70 2.34
C ILE A 39 5.97 -6.11 2.53
N LEU A 40 7.25 -6.22 2.92
CA LEU A 40 7.88 -7.52 3.17
C LEU A 40 7.28 -8.25 4.38
N GLU A 41 6.77 -7.52 5.36
CA GLU A 41 6.02 -8.07 6.50
C GLU A 41 4.53 -8.34 6.19
N ALA A 42 4.10 -8.14 4.94
CA ALA A 42 2.71 -8.29 4.47
C ALA A 42 1.69 -7.41 5.25
N LYS A 43 2.15 -6.32 5.86
CA LYS A 43 1.31 -5.31 6.51
C LYS A 43 0.76 -4.29 5.52
N LEU A 44 1.35 -4.23 4.32
CA LEU A 44 0.94 -3.38 3.22
C LEU A 44 1.03 -4.17 1.91
N ALA A 45 0.10 -3.95 1.00
CA ALA A 45 0.14 -4.51 -0.35
C ALA A 45 1.37 -3.99 -1.11
N PRO A 46 1.96 -4.79 -2.02
CA PRO A 46 3.05 -4.31 -2.86
C PRO A 46 2.62 -3.16 -3.78
N CYS A 47 3.57 -2.30 -4.14
CA CYS A 47 3.38 -1.23 -5.11
C CYS A 47 3.41 -1.79 -6.55
N HIS A 48 2.44 -2.62 -6.90
CA HIS A 48 2.27 -3.07 -8.28
C HIS A 48 1.90 -1.90 -9.20
N PRO A 49 2.35 -1.88 -10.47
CA PRO A 49 1.80 -0.98 -11.46
C PRO A 49 0.31 -1.30 -11.67
N GLY A 50 -0.51 -0.27 -11.86
CA GLY A 50 -1.92 -0.44 -12.18
C GLY A 50 -2.10 -0.84 -13.63
N ALA A 51 -3.11 -1.67 -13.91
CA ALA A 51 -3.59 -1.94 -15.25
C ALA A 51 -4.86 -1.11 -15.54
N ASP A 52 -5.03 -0.66 -16.77
CA ASP A 52 -6.24 0.05 -17.21
C ASP A 52 -7.40 -0.91 -17.51
N ASP A 53 -7.09 -2.17 -17.86
CA ASP A 53 -8.09 -3.18 -18.22
C ASP A 53 -8.41 -4.14 -17.06
N PRO A 54 -9.70 -4.51 -16.88
CA PRO A 54 -10.10 -5.50 -15.88
C PRO A 54 -9.60 -6.90 -16.25
N ARG A 55 -9.18 -7.66 -15.23
CA ARG A 55 -8.78 -9.06 -15.34
C ARG A 55 -9.35 -9.84 -14.15
N PRO A 56 -9.60 -11.15 -14.28
CA PRO A 56 -10.26 -11.95 -13.25
C PRO A 56 -9.50 -12.01 -11.92
N ASP A 57 -8.19 -11.77 -11.94
CA ASP A 57 -7.28 -11.81 -10.78
C ASP A 57 -6.95 -10.42 -10.21
N LEU A 58 -7.59 -9.35 -10.71
CA LEU A 58 -7.34 -7.98 -10.28
C LEU A 58 -8.59 -7.33 -9.67
N ASP A 59 -8.37 -6.53 -8.64
CA ASP A 59 -9.38 -5.67 -8.02
C ASP A 59 -9.16 -4.20 -8.43
N GLU A 60 -10.26 -3.47 -8.62
CA GLU A 60 -10.23 -2.03 -8.95
C GLU A 60 -9.97 -1.17 -7.71
N CYS A 61 -9.06 -0.21 -7.82
CA CYS A 61 -8.89 0.83 -6.80
C CYS A 61 -9.87 2.00 -7.05
N PRO A 62 -10.77 2.32 -6.10
CA PRO A 62 -11.83 3.32 -6.31
C PRO A 62 -11.35 4.78 -6.35
N ILE A 63 -10.04 5.02 -6.38
CA ILE A 63 -9.44 6.37 -6.35
C ILE A 63 -8.74 6.68 -7.66
N CYS A 64 -7.92 5.75 -8.14
CA CYS A 64 -7.21 5.90 -9.41
C CYS A 64 -7.89 5.14 -10.55
N PHE A 65 -8.91 4.32 -10.27
CA PHE A 65 -9.66 3.52 -11.25
C PHE A 65 -8.79 2.51 -12.03
N LEU A 66 -7.63 2.15 -11.48
CA LEU A 66 -6.73 1.13 -12.03
C LEU A 66 -6.92 -0.20 -11.29
N PHE A 67 -6.58 -1.30 -11.98
CA PHE A 67 -6.70 -2.67 -11.50
C PHE A 67 -5.37 -3.20 -10.94
N TYR A 68 -5.42 -3.85 -9.77
CA TYR A 68 -4.24 -4.35 -9.06
C TYR A 68 -4.47 -5.76 -8.49
N PRO A 69 -3.41 -6.58 -8.35
CA PRO A 69 -3.54 -7.95 -7.83
C PRO A 69 -3.77 -8.00 -6.32
N SER A 70 -3.56 -6.89 -5.61
CA SER A 70 -3.85 -6.77 -4.18
C SER A 70 -4.07 -5.32 -3.79
N LEU A 71 -5.01 -5.10 -2.86
CA LEU A 71 -5.36 -3.79 -2.31
C LEU A 71 -5.23 -3.78 -0.79
N ASN A 72 -4.92 -2.62 -0.22
CA ASN A 72 -4.90 -2.39 1.22
C ASN A 72 -6.33 -2.20 1.73
N ARG A 73 -6.82 -3.13 2.57
CA ARG A 73 -8.17 -3.05 3.13
C ARG A 73 -8.18 -2.30 4.46
N SER A 74 -9.09 -1.34 4.59
CA SER A 74 -9.32 -0.62 5.86
C SER A 74 -9.97 -1.53 6.90
N LYS A 75 -9.66 -1.30 8.19
CA LYS A 75 -10.28 -2.07 9.28
C LYS A 75 -11.75 -1.71 9.52
N CYS A 76 -12.14 -0.48 9.24
CA CYS A 76 -13.48 0.03 9.58
C CYS A 76 -14.58 -0.40 8.60
N CYS A 77 -14.26 -0.56 7.31
CA CYS A 77 -15.26 -0.86 6.28
C CYS A 77 -14.79 -1.84 5.20
N ALA A 78 -13.60 -2.43 5.36
CA ALA A 78 -13.01 -3.40 4.45
C ALA A 78 -12.86 -2.91 2.99
N LYS A 79 -12.94 -1.59 2.74
CA LYS A 79 -12.69 -1.01 1.42
C LYS A 79 -11.21 -1.09 1.09
N GLY A 80 -10.90 -1.56 -0.12
CA GLY A 80 -9.55 -1.73 -0.63
C GLY A 80 -9.07 -0.50 -1.41
N ILE A 81 -7.81 -0.09 -1.20
CA ILE A 81 -7.14 0.95 -2.01
C ILE A 81 -5.72 0.51 -2.37
N CYS A 82 -5.20 0.93 -3.52
CA CYS A 82 -3.83 0.60 -3.93
C CYS A 82 -2.81 1.30 -3.02
N THR A 83 -1.56 0.81 -3.05
CA THR A 83 -0.52 1.32 -2.14
C THR A 83 -0.15 2.76 -2.44
N GLU A 84 -0.08 3.19 -3.70
CA GLU A 84 0.24 4.61 -4.00
C GLU A 84 -0.88 5.57 -3.57
N CYS A 85 -2.15 5.22 -3.77
CA CYS A 85 -3.26 6.03 -3.23
C CYS A 85 -3.25 6.07 -1.70
N PHE A 86 -2.90 4.96 -1.03
CA PHE A 86 -2.73 4.95 0.43
C PHE A 86 -1.60 5.86 0.89
N LEU A 87 -0.46 5.85 0.19
CA LEU A 87 0.67 6.72 0.48
C LEU A 87 0.33 8.20 0.26
N GLN A 88 -0.43 8.50 -0.79
CA GLN A 88 -0.90 9.85 -1.08
C GLN A 88 -1.80 10.41 0.02
N MET A 89 -2.68 9.60 0.62
CA MET A 89 -3.50 10.07 1.75
C MET A 89 -2.71 10.35 3.02
N LYS A 90 -1.55 9.70 3.18
CA LYS A 90 -0.72 9.85 4.38
C LYS A 90 0.17 11.09 4.35
N SER A 91 0.36 11.71 3.18
CA SER A 91 1.16 12.93 3.10
C SER A 91 0.35 14.12 3.64
N PRO A 92 0.86 14.83 4.66
CA PRO A 92 0.15 15.97 5.27
C PRO A 92 -0.07 17.12 4.28
N THR A 93 0.77 17.19 3.25
CA THR A 93 0.71 18.17 2.14
C THR A 93 -0.35 17.82 1.08
N SER A 94 -0.87 16.59 1.03
CA SER A 94 -1.88 16.18 0.03
C SER A 94 -3.32 16.32 0.52
N CYS A 95 -3.57 16.75 1.76
CA CYS A 95 -4.91 17.02 2.28
C CYS A 95 -5.55 18.29 1.69
N ARG A 96 -5.42 18.55 0.38
CA ARG A 96 -6.35 19.45 -0.30
C ARG A 96 -7.63 18.67 -0.59
N PRO A 97 -8.80 19.11 -0.09
CA PRO A 97 -10.07 18.46 -0.36
C PRO A 97 -10.46 18.76 -1.81
N THR A 98 -9.89 18.05 -2.76
CA THR A 98 -10.34 18.08 -4.14
C THR A 98 -10.96 16.71 -4.43
N GLN A 99 -12.29 16.69 -4.35
CA GLN A 99 -13.20 15.82 -5.12
C GLN A 99 -13.42 14.36 -4.71
N TYR A 100 -13.12 13.92 -3.48
CA TYR A 100 -13.59 12.61 -3.00
C TYR A 100 -14.29 12.71 -1.64
N PRO A 101 -15.65 12.77 -1.61
CA PRO A 101 -16.42 13.19 -0.43
C PRO A 101 -16.48 12.17 0.73
N THR A 102 -15.75 11.05 0.71
CA THR A 102 -15.88 9.98 1.73
C THR A 102 -14.57 9.53 2.39
N ILE A 103 -13.41 10.04 1.99
CA ILE A 103 -12.12 9.45 2.37
C ILE A 103 -11.60 9.94 3.74
N SER A 104 -11.98 11.14 4.20
CA SER A 104 -11.46 11.72 5.45
C SER A 104 -11.77 10.92 6.71
N LEU A 105 -12.77 10.04 6.70
CA LEU A 105 -13.17 9.25 7.87
C LEU A 105 -12.44 7.90 8.01
N LEU A 106 -11.72 7.44 6.98
CA LEU A 106 -11.22 6.05 6.94
C LEU A 106 -9.83 5.85 7.59
N VAL A 107 -9.00 6.90 7.66
CA VAL A 107 -7.62 6.79 8.15
C VAL A 107 -7.51 6.94 9.67
N SER A 108 -8.36 7.77 10.28
CA SER A 108 -8.32 8.07 11.72
C SER A 108 -8.55 6.84 12.62
N SER A 109 -9.22 5.80 12.11
CA SER A 109 -9.56 4.61 12.91
C SER A 109 -8.51 3.50 12.87
N SER A 110 -7.48 3.59 12.01
CA SER A 110 -6.53 2.48 11.80
C SER A 110 -5.15 2.68 12.43
N TYR A 111 -4.84 3.86 12.97
CA TYR A 111 -3.52 4.19 13.52
C TYR A 111 -3.59 4.81 14.93
N SER A 112 -4.46 4.26 15.77
CA SER A 112 -4.35 4.38 17.23
C SER A 112 -4.18 2.99 17.82
N SER A 113 -2.96 2.46 17.73
CA SER A 113 -2.36 1.39 18.56
C SER A 113 -0.96 1.10 18.07
#